data_AF-A0A1V4QT11-F1
#
_entry.id   AF-A0A1V4QT11-F1
#
_cell.length_a   1.000
_cell.length_b   1.000
_cell.length_c   1.000
_cell.angle_alpha   90.00
_cell.angle_beta   90.00
_cell.angle_gamma   90.00
#
_symmetry.space_group_name_H-M   'P 1'
#
loop_
_entity.id
_entity.type
_entity.pdbx_description
1 polymer ?
#
loop_
_entity_poly.entity_id
_entity_poly.type
_entity_poly.pdbx_seq_one_letter_code
_entity_poly.pdbx_strand_id
1 'polypeptide(L)'
;MKFFAFFASLRCKLILVGENMAEKVHIKTKATPPRFAPVGKFGIIEAAENCLGCLHCKKRSCIYDIYRKEASYLREASEASDFADMLYACMNCLRCVQECAGGILTRVVNPEYLRLGDAYWTPDIIATTWAQADTGKIPVSGAGYLGPFSGPGFDSMWTDMSEIVRPTRDGIHGREY
;
A
#
# COMPACT_ATOMS: atom_id res chain seq x y z
N MET A 1 47.48 57.44 29.17
CA MET A 1 47.81 56.19 29.89
C MET A 1 46.69 55.19 29.68
N LYS A 2 47.04 54.02 29.12
CA LYS A 2 46.38 52.69 29.18
C LYS A 2 44.92 52.60 28.68
N PHE A 3 44.68 52.17 27.44
CA PHE A 3 44.54 50.76 27.00
C PHE A 3 43.68 49.92 27.95
N PHE A 4 42.52 49.43 27.48
CA PHE A 4 42.30 48.00 27.22
C PHE A 4 40.94 47.79 26.51
N ALA A 5 41.02 47.32 25.27
CA ALA A 5 39.94 46.60 24.61
C ALA A 5 39.77 45.24 25.30
N PHE A 6 38.53 44.78 25.49
CA PHE A 6 38.25 43.38 25.83
C PHE A 6 37.24 42.81 24.84
N PHE A 7 37.78 42.28 23.75
CA PHE A 7 37.14 41.26 22.92
C PHE A 7 37.36 39.93 23.61
N ALA A 8 36.30 39.32 24.13
CA ALA A 8 36.16 37.90 24.48
C ALA A 8 34.75 37.76 25.07
N SER A 9 33.91 36.79 24.78
CA SER A 9 33.98 35.60 23.97
C SER A 9 32.53 35.12 23.84
N LEU A 10 32.26 34.37 22.78
CA LEU A 10 31.03 33.64 22.51
C LEU A 10 30.34 33.14 23.78
N ARG A 11 29.09 33.55 23.96
CA ARG A 11 28.02 32.64 24.41
C ARG A 11 26.74 33.05 23.69
N CYS A 12 26.75 32.82 22.38
CA CYS A 12 25.55 32.38 21.69
C CYS A 12 25.05 31.19 22.52
N LYS A 13 24.05 31.44 23.36
CA LYS A 13 23.36 30.41 24.11
C LYS A 13 22.55 29.69 23.04
N LEU A 14 23.22 28.73 22.40
CA LEU A 14 22.58 27.63 21.70
C LEU A 14 21.58 27.09 22.72
N ILE A 15 20.32 27.45 22.56
CA ILE A 15 19.23 26.86 23.33
C ILE A 15 19.27 25.42 22.86
N LEU A 16 19.90 24.60 23.71
CA LEU A 16 19.91 23.16 23.60
C LEU A 16 18.47 22.74 23.35
N VAL A 17 18.30 22.10 22.18
CA VAL A 17 17.17 21.30 21.77
C VAL A 17 16.49 20.74 23.02
N GLY A 18 15.29 21.23 23.31
CA GLY A 18 14.49 20.71 24.42
C GLY A 18 14.33 19.21 24.25
N GLU A 19 14.79 18.47 25.25
CA GLU A 19 14.66 17.02 25.41
C GLU A 19 13.20 16.62 25.67
N ASN A 20 12.28 16.95 24.77
CA ASN A 20 10.97 16.31 24.74
C ASN A 20 10.99 15.28 23.62
N MET A 21 11.63 14.13 23.87
CA MET A 21 11.37 12.93 23.08
C MET A 21 9.86 12.73 23.08
N ALA A 22 9.24 12.75 21.89
CA ALA A 22 7.81 12.53 21.74
C ALA A 22 7.42 11.24 22.47
N GLU A 23 6.36 11.30 23.27
CA GLU A 23 5.87 10.14 24.00
C GLU A 23 5.51 9.03 22.99
N LYS A 24 6.08 7.83 23.20
CA LYS A 24 5.79 6.68 22.34
C LYS A 24 4.38 6.18 22.63
N VAL A 25 3.45 6.54 21.76
CA VAL A 25 2.07 6.07 21.83
C VAL A 25 1.91 4.79 21.02
N HIS A 26 1.45 3.73 21.67
CA HIS A 26 1.08 2.48 21.02
C HIS A 26 -0.42 2.43 20.77
N ILE A 27 -0.84 2.61 19.51
CA ILE A 27 -2.24 2.51 19.11
C ILE A 27 -2.62 1.02 19.01
N LYS A 28 -3.59 0.58 19.82
CA LYS A 28 -4.15 -0.77 19.71
C LYS A 28 -5.10 -0.83 18.53
N THR A 29 -4.74 -1.58 17.49
CA THR A 29 -5.59 -1.78 16.31
C THR A 29 -6.23 -3.18 16.31
N LYS A 30 -7.38 -3.30 15.66
CA LYS A 30 -8.07 -4.57 15.39
C LYS A 30 -8.60 -4.54 13.95
N ALA A 31 -8.56 -5.68 13.27
CA ALA A 31 -9.18 -5.81 11.96
C ALA A 31 -10.70 -5.57 12.09
N THR A 32 -11.27 -4.78 11.19
CA THR A 32 -12.68 -4.40 11.21
C THR A 32 -13.20 -4.41 9.77
N PRO A 33 -14.21 -5.22 9.44
CA PRO A 33 -14.70 -5.32 8.08
C PRO A 33 -15.14 -3.96 7.54
N PRO A 34 -14.96 -3.71 6.24
CA PRO A 34 -15.30 -2.42 5.65
C PRO A 34 -16.82 -2.25 5.62
N ARG A 35 -17.29 -1.01 5.81
CA ARG A 35 -18.73 -0.69 5.76
C ARG A 35 -19.31 -0.78 4.35
N PHE A 36 -18.46 -0.55 3.35
CA PHE A 36 -18.78 -0.61 1.92
C PHE A 36 -17.79 -1.55 1.25
N ALA A 37 -18.22 -2.25 0.20
CA ALA A 37 -17.32 -3.08 -0.59
C ALA A 37 -16.19 -2.22 -1.19
N PRO A 38 -14.91 -2.58 -0.98
CA PRO A 38 -13.80 -1.85 -1.56
C PRO A 38 -13.75 -2.09 -3.07
N VAL A 39 -13.56 -1.02 -3.84
CA VAL A 39 -13.43 -1.11 -5.29
C VAL A 39 -12.06 -1.72 -5.64
N GLY A 40 -12.08 -2.91 -6.22
CA GLY A 40 -10.87 -3.62 -6.64
C GLY A 40 -10.14 -2.95 -7.80
N LYS A 41 -8.79 -2.99 -7.80
CA LYS A 41 -7.95 -2.30 -8.80
C LYS A 41 -7.77 -3.07 -10.10
N PHE A 42 -7.61 -4.38 -10.03
CA PHE A 42 -7.23 -5.21 -11.17
C PHE A 42 -8.22 -6.34 -11.40
N GLY A 43 -8.41 -6.66 -12.67
CA GLY A 43 -9.17 -7.82 -13.11
C GLY A 43 -8.38 -8.59 -14.18
N ILE A 44 -8.90 -9.76 -14.56
CA ILE A 44 -8.36 -10.55 -15.67
C ILE A 44 -9.47 -10.70 -16.72
N ILE A 45 -9.15 -10.37 -17.97
CA ILE A 45 -10.01 -10.66 -19.12
C ILE A 45 -9.46 -11.88 -19.85
N GLU A 46 -10.37 -12.71 -20.35
CA GLU A 46 -10.07 -13.92 -21.11
C GLU A 46 -10.50 -13.77 -22.57
N ALA A 47 -9.54 -13.94 -23.49
CA ALA A 47 -9.80 -14.11 -24.92
C ALA A 47 -10.14 -15.59 -25.20
N ALA A 48 -11.39 -15.98 -24.91
CA ALA A 48 -11.83 -17.37 -24.90
C ALA A 48 -11.66 -18.08 -26.25
N GLU A 49 -11.68 -17.34 -27.37
CA GLU A 49 -11.51 -17.89 -28.72
C GLU A 49 -10.17 -18.62 -28.92
N ASN A 50 -9.13 -18.27 -28.16
CA ASN A 50 -7.79 -18.85 -28.27
C ASN A 50 -7.51 -19.87 -27.14
N CYS A 51 -8.52 -20.28 -26.38
CA CYS A 51 -8.36 -21.21 -25.28
C CYS A 51 -8.06 -22.63 -25.78
N LEU A 52 -6.93 -23.19 -25.35
CA LEU A 52 -6.50 -24.54 -25.75
C LEU A 52 -7.20 -25.68 -24.99
N GLY A 53 -8.11 -25.39 -24.04
CA GLY A 53 -8.81 -26.43 -23.28
C GLY A 53 -7.91 -27.33 -22.43
N CYS A 54 -6.80 -26.80 -21.90
CA CYS A 54 -5.78 -27.59 -21.21
C CYS A 54 -6.35 -28.37 -20.00
N LEU A 55 -5.94 -29.64 -19.85
CA LEU A 55 -6.28 -30.47 -18.67
C LEU A 55 -5.77 -29.86 -17.35
N HIS A 56 -4.62 -29.16 -17.41
CA HIS A 56 -3.97 -28.48 -16.28
C HIS A 56 -4.00 -26.96 -16.43
N CYS A 57 -5.20 -26.37 -16.49
CA CYS A 57 -5.35 -24.92 -16.59
C CYS A 57 -4.72 -24.16 -15.41
N LYS A 58 -3.87 -23.17 -15.71
CA LYS A 58 -3.17 -22.34 -14.72
C LYS A 58 -4.06 -21.34 -13.97
N LYS A 59 -5.31 -21.16 -14.38
CA LYS A 59 -6.31 -20.51 -13.53
C LYS A 59 -6.46 -21.24 -12.19
N ARG A 60 -6.37 -22.57 -12.18
CA ARG A 60 -6.49 -23.40 -10.96
C ARG A 60 -5.32 -23.22 -9.98
N SER A 61 -4.20 -22.64 -10.40
CA SER A 61 -3.05 -22.34 -9.53
C SER A 61 -3.06 -20.90 -8.97
N CYS A 62 -4.19 -20.18 -9.07
CA CYS A 62 -4.33 -18.89 -8.44
C CYS A 62 -4.22 -19.02 -6.91
N ILE A 63 -3.20 -18.39 -6.33
CA ILE A 63 -2.90 -18.40 -4.89
C ILE A 63 -4.06 -17.80 -4.06
N TYR A 64 -4.86 -16.93 -4.67
CA TYR A 64 -5.98 -16.25 -4.02
C TYR A 64 -7.33 -16.93 -4.28
N ASP A 65 -7.33 -18.08 -4.97
CA ASP A 65 -8.52 -18.88 -5.33
C ASP A 65 -9.62 -18.10 -6.06
N ILE A 66 -9.28 -17.00 -6.75
CA ILE A 66 -10.27 -16.12 -7.41
C ILE A 66 -11.12 -16.89 -8.41
N TYR A 67 -10.50 -17.66 -9.31
CA TYR A 67 -11.22 -18.46 -10.30
C TYR A 67 -12.06 -19.59 -9.69
N ARG A 68 -11.70 -20.08 -8.49
CA ARG A 68 -12.51 -21.08 -7.78
C ARG A 68 -13.76 -20.43 -7.20
N LYS A 69 -13.61 -19.23 -6.64
CA LYS A 69 -14.69 -18.43 -6.11
C LYS A 69 -15.61 -17.93 -7.22
N GLU A 70 -15.07 -17.55 -8.38
CA GLU A 70 -15.85 -17.14 -9.56
C GLU A 70 -16.96 -18.14 -9.91
N ALA A 71 -16.64 -19.43 -9.92
CA ALA A 71 -17.64 -20.47 -10.19
C ALA A 71 -18.75 -20.55 -9.12
N SER A 72 -18.44 -20.23 -7.86
CA SER A 72 -19.43 -20.13 -6.78
C SER A 72 -20.24 -18.84 -6.90
N TYR A 73 -19.59 -17.70 -7.13
CA TYR A 73 -20.24 -16.41 -7.33
C TYR A 73 -21.21 -16.45 -8.50
N LEU A 74 -20.87 -17.03 -9.64
CA LEU A 74 -21.78 -17.15 -10.78
C LEU A 74 -23.05 -17.97 -10.48
N ARG A 75 -23.02 -18.84 -9.47
CA ARG A 75 -24.19 -19.62 -9.02
C ARG A 75 -25.03 -18.88 -7.99
N GLU A 76 -24.40 -18.02 -7.19
CA GLU A 76 -25.00 -17.39 -6.01
C GLU A 76 -25.31 -15.90 -6.22
N ALA A 77 -24.69 -15.25 -7.21
CA ALA A 77 -24.86 -13.83 -7.49
C ALA A 77 -26.29 -13.54 -7.91
N SER A 78 -26.97 -12.71 -7.10
CA SER A 78 -28.32 -12.21 -7.37
C SER A 78 -28.31 -10.86 -8.07
N GLU A 79 -27.23 -10.08 -7.90
CA GLU A 79 -27.14 -8.70 -8.39
C GLU A 79 -25.87 -8.47 -9.23
N ALA A 80 -25.93 -7.50 -10.15
CA ALA A 80 -24.80 -7.15 -11.02
C ALA A 80 -23.60 -6.59 -10.24
N SER A 81 -23.83 -5.96 -9.08
CA SER A 81 -22.76 -5.45 -8.20
C SER A 81 -21.88 -6.56 -7.66
N ASP A 82 -22.46 -7.71 -7.30
CA ASP A 82 -21.73 -8.85 -6.75
C ASP A 82 -20.73 -9.41 -7.75
N PHE A 83 -21.08 -9.33 -9.04
CA PHE A 83 -20.21 -9.76 -10.13
C PHE A 83 -19.02 -8.81 -10.34
N ALA A 84 -19.24 -7.50 -10.26
CA ALA A 84 -18.17 -6.50 -10.40
C ALA A 84 -17.13 -6.61 -9.28
N ASP A 85 -17.59 -6.82 -8.04
CA ASP A 85 -16.71 -6.99 -6.88
C ASP A 85 -15.82 -8.24 -7.01
N MET A 86 -16.37 -9.34 -7.53
CA MET A 86 -15.61 -10.56 -7.80
C MET A 86 -14.61 -10.36 -8.94
N LEU A 87 -15.04 -9.76 -10.06
CA LEU A 87 -14.21 -9.56 -11.26
C LEU A 87 -12.92 -8.78 -10.94
N TYR A 88 -13.01 -7.81 -10.02
CA TYR A 88 -11.90 -6.95 -9.65
C TYR A 88 -11.18 -7.35 -8.35
N ALA A 89 -11.41 -8.57 -7.86
CA ALA A 89 -10.71 -9.13 -6.69
C ALA A 89 -9.25 -9.55 -6.98
N CYS A 90 -8.70 -9.28 -8.19
CA CYS A 90 -7.36 -9.72 -8.57
C CYS A 90 -6.25 -8.99 -7.82
N MET A 91 -5.44 -9.75 -7.08
CA MET A 91 -4.25 -9.24 -6.39
C MET A 91 -3.02 -9.08 -7.30
N ASN A 92 -3.19 -9.22 -8.61
CA ASN A 92 -2.17 -8.94 -9.63
C ASN A 92 -0.83 -9.69 -9.45
N CYS A 93 -0.86 -10.96 -9.05
CA CYS A 93 0.36 -11.80 -8.98
C CYS A 93 0.87 -12.28 -10.35
N LEU A 94 0.11 -12.05 -11.43
CA LEU A 94 0.42 -12.37 -12.83
C LEU A 94 0.70 -13.84 -13.18
N ARG A 95 0.68 -14.77 -12.21
CA ARG A 95 0.95 -16.20 -12.45
C ARG A 95 0.10 -16.80 -13.56
N CYS A 96 -1.21 -16.51 -13.55
CA CYS A 96 -2.13 -17.01 -14.57
C CYS A 96 -1.85 -16.44 -15.96
N VAL A 97 -1.46 -15.16 -16.05
CA VAL A 97 -1.09 -14.48 -17.30
C VAL A 97 0.18 -15.09 -17.88
N GLN A 98 1.21 -15.27 -17.05
CA GLN A 98 2.53 -15.73 -17.50
C GLN A 98 2.57 -17.23 -17.82
N GLU A 99 1.85 -18.05 -17.07
CA GLU A 99 1.92 -19.52 -17.22
C GLU A 99 0.84 -20.08 -18.17
N CYS A 100 -0.10 -19.27 -18.67
CA CYS A 100 -1.11 -19.75 -19.60
C CYS A 100 -0.48 -20.10 -20.95
N ALA A 101 -0.50 -21.39 -21.32
CA ALA A 101 0.04 -21.86 -22.60
C ALA A 101 -0.65 -21.23 -23.83
N GLY A 102 -1.94 -20.90 -23.72
CA GLY A 102 -2.68 -20.22 -24.78
C GLY A 102 -2.53 -18.70 -24.78
N GLY A 103 -1.87 -18.11 -23.77
CA GLY A 103 -1.68 -16.65 -23.68
C GLY A 103 -2.97 -15.83 -23.62
N ILE A 104 -4.10 -16.43 -23.23
CA ILE A 104 -5.43 -15.81 -23.36
C ILE A 104 -5.81 -14.85 -22.24
N LEU A 105 -5.01 -14.80 -21.18
CA LEU A 105 -5.33 -14.04 -19.97
C LEU A 105 -4.58 -12.72 -19.95
N THR A 106 -5.33 -11.63 -19.90
CA THR A 106 -4.77 -10.28 -19.88
C THR A 106 -5.20 -9.54 -18.62
N ARG A 107 -4.23 -8.93 -17.92
CA ARG A 107 -4.52 -8.05 -16.79
C ARG A 107 -5.13 -6.75 -17.28
N VAL A 108 -6.26 -6.38 -16.71
CA VAL A 108 -6.89 -5.07 -16.90
C VAL A 108 -6.98 -4.30 -15.60
N VAL A 109 -7.10 -2.98 -15.72
CA VAL A 109 -7.36 -2.07 -14.60
C VAL A 109 -8.85 -1.77 -14.58
N ASN A 110 -9.44 -1.78 -13.39
CA ASN A 110 -10.83 -1.42 -13.21
C ASN A 110 -11.07 0.05 -13.57
N PRO A 111 -11.95 0.38 -14.53
CA PRO A 111 -12.26 1.77 -14.84
C PRO A 111 -12.92 2.50 -13.67
N GLU A 112 -13.74 1.83 -12.85
CA GLU A 112 -14.35 2.45 -11.66
C GLU A 112 -13.31 2.80 -10.60
N TYR A 113 -12.27 1.97 -10.47
CA TYR A 113 -11.12 2.29 -9.61
C TYR A 113 -10.41 3.57 -10.07
N LEU A 114 -10.18 3.71 -11.38
CA LEU A 114 -9.51 4.90 -11.94
C LEU A 114 -10.32 6.19 -11.77
N ARG A 115 -11.64 6.08 -11.56
CA ARG A 115 -12.54 7.21 -11.34
C ARG A 115 -12.64 7.62 -9.87
N LEU A 116 -12.02 6.89 -8.96
CA LEU A 116 -12.05 7.22 -7.53
C LEU A 116 -11.28 8.50 -7.23
N GLY A 117 -11.84 9.27 -6.31
CA GLY A 117 -11.15 10.39 -5.68
C GLY A 117 -11.12 11.67 -6.53
N ASP A 118 -10.05 12.44 -6.37
CA ASP A 118 -9.89 13.77 -6.98
C ASP A 118 -8.41 14.09 -7.26
N ALA A 119 -8.10 15.36 -7.51
CA ALA A 119 -6.74 15.82 -7.81
C ALA A 119 -5.72 15.56 -6.68
N TYR A 120 -6.20 15.45 -5.44
CA TYR A 120 -5.39 15.20 -4.25
C TYR A 120 -5.54 13.77 -3.75
N TRP A 121 -6.78 13.31 -3.56
CA TRP A 121 -7.10 11.95 -3.16
C TRP A 121 -7.04 11.02 -4.37
N THR A 122 -5.84 10.53 -4.68
CA THR A 122 -5.69 9.55 -5.77
C THR A 122 -6.35 8.20 -5.41
N PRO A 123 -6.76 7.40 -6.40
CA PRO A 123 -7.27 6.04 -6.16
C PRO A 123 -6.37 5.16 -5.30
N ASP A 124 -5.05 5.31 -5.44
CA ASP A 124 -4.05 4.57 -4.67
C ASP A 124 -4.05 5.00 -3.19
N ILE A 125 -4.20 6.31 -2.91
CA ILE A 125 -4.34 6.80 -1.53
C ILE A 125 -5.62 6.23 -0.92
N ILE A 126 -6.76 6.32 -1.62
CA ILE A 126 -8.04 5.80 -1.11
C ILE A 126 -7.97 4.30 -0.83
N ALA A 127 -7.43 3.51 -1.76
CA ALA A 127 -7.32 2.07 -1.62
C ALA A 127 -6.40 1.64 -0.47
N THR A 128 -5.27 2.33 -0.31
CA THR A 128 -4.34 2.08 0.81
C THR A 128 -4.97 2.47 2.14
N THR A 129 -5.66 3.61 2.22
CA THR A 129 -6.40 4.01 3.42
C THR A 129 -7.51 3.02 3.78
N TRP A 130 -8.26 2.49 2.79
CA TRP A 130 -9.24 1.43 3.04
C TRP A 130 -8.60 0.16 3.58
N ALA A 131 -7.50 -0.30 2.99
CA ALA A 131 -6.79 -1.48 3.46
C ALA A 131 -6.25 -1.30 4.90
N GLN A 132 -5.77 -0.10 5.24
CA GLN A 132 -5.37 0.26 6.61
C GLN A 132 -6.55 0.21 7.58
N ALA A 133 -7.68 0.79 7.19
CA ALA A 133 -8.89 0.81 8.02
C ALA A 133 -9.45 -0.60 8.26
N ASP A 134 -9.43 -1.45 7.24
CA ASP A 134 -9.92 -2.82 7.31
C ASP A 134 -9.00 -3.72 8.15
N THR A 135 -7.70 -3.69 7.87
CA THR A 135 -6.75 -4.61 8.52
C THR A 135 -6.21 -4.09 9.85
N GLY A 136 -6.28 -2.78 10.11
CA GLY A 136 -5.59 -2.12 11.21
C GLY A 136 -4.07 -2.15 11.10
N LYS A 137 -3.53 -2.47 9.91
CA LYS A 137 -2.10 -2.59 9.64
C LYS A 137 -1.58 -1.35 8.92
N ILE A 138 -0.34 -0.99 9.22
CA ILE A 138 0.38 0.07 8.51
C ILE A 138 0.74 -0.46 7.11
N PRO A 139 0.50 0.30 6.02
CA PRO A 139 0.82 -0.17 4.68
C PRO A 139 2.33 0.01 4.48
N VAL A 140 3.08 -1.04 4.76
CA VAL A 140 4.52 -1.01 4.54
C VAL A 140 4.77 -1.35 3.07
N SER A 141 5.16 -0.35 2.29
CA SER A 141 5.76 -0.62 0.98
C SER A 141 7.25 -0.94 1.18
N GLY A 142 7.82 -1.82 0.34
CA GLY A 142 9.25 -2.14 0.39
C GLY A 142 10.19 -0.93 0.16
N ALA A 143 9.63 0.22 -0.25
CA ALA A 143 10.35 1.49 -0.47
C ALA A 143 10.06 2.57 0.60
N GLY A 144 9.35 2.23 1.68
CA GLY A 144 8.93 3.18 2.73
C GLY A 144 7.52 3.76 2.51
N TYR A 145 7.18 4.85 3.17
CA TYR A 145 5.92 5.57 2.91
C TYR A 145 6.04 6.40 1.63
N LEU A 146 5.01 6.37 0.80
CA LEU A 146 4.90 7.20 -0.41
C LEU A 146 3.90 8.33 -0.11
N GLY A 147 4.33 9.59 -0.22
CA GLY A 147 3.46 10.76 -0.04
C GLY A 147 4.07 11.88 0.81
N PRO A 148 3.37 13.03 0.94
CA PRO A 148 3.79 14.12 1.80
C PRO A 148 3.62 13.72 3.28
N PHE A 149 4.58 14.11 4.12
CA PHE A 149 4.49 13.93 5.58
C PHE A 149 4.21 15.23 6.32
N SER A 150 4.43 16.38 5.66
CA SER A 150 4.26 17.70 6.24
C SER A 150 3.71 18.65 5.17
N GLY A 151 3.10 19.75 5.62
CA GLY A 151 2.43 20.73 4.77
C GLY A 151 0.93 20.83 5.06
N PRO A 152 0.19 21.66 4.31
CA PRO A 152 -1.24 21.86 4.51
C PRO A 152 -2.00 20.52 4.45
N GLY A 153 -2.79 20.22 5.49
CA GLY A 153 -3.55 18.97 5.59
C GLY A 153 -2.81 17.80 6.25
N PHE A 154 -1.56 17.98 6.67
CA PHE A 154 -0.76 16.99 7.40
C PHE A 154 -0.38 17.50 8.79
N ASP A 155 -0.41 16.63 9.78
CA ASP A 155 -0.08 16.88 11.17
C ASP A 155 1.42 16.74 11.48
N SER A 156 2.25 16.50 10.46
CA SER A 156 3.68 16.18 10.62
C SER A 156 3.93 14.96 11.51
N MET A 157 2.94 14.04 11.60
CA MET A 157 3.13 12.79 12.31
C MET A 157 4.13 11.92 11.55
N TRP A 158 5.13 11.41 12.27
CA TRP A 158 6.09 10.46 11.73
C TRP A 158 5.84 9.11 12.38
N THR A 159 5.51 8.12 11.56
CA THR A 159 5.48 6.73 12.04
C THR A 159 6.93 6.24 12.01
N ASP A 160 7.43 5.66 13.10
CA ASP A 160 8.80 5.14 13.12
C ASP A 160 8.84 3.79 12.40
N MET A 161 9.16 3.78 11.10
CA MET A 161 9.27 2.54 10.31
C MET A 161 10.68 1.94 10.30
N SER A 162 11.60 2.46 11.13
CA SER A 162 13.02 2.08 11.12
C SER A 162 13.30 0.63 11.55
N GLU A 163 12.29 -0.07 12.08
CA GLU A 163 12.39 -1.47 12.51
C GLU A 163 12.13 -2.48 11.38
N ILE A 164 11.34 -2.12 10.35
CA ILE A 164 10.78 -3.11 9.41
C ILE A 164 11.69 -3.36 8.20
N VAL A 165 12.56 -2.42 7.83
CA VAL A 165 13.48 -2.57 6.69
C VAL A 165 14.92 -2.58 7.17
N ARG A 166 15.33 -3.71 7.75
CA ARG A 166 16.73 -4.12 7.70
C ARG A 166 16.82 -5.28 6.74
N PRO A 167 17.27 -5.11 5.48
CA PRO A 167 17.89 -6.22 4.79
C PRO A 167 19.03 -6.65 5.72
N THR A 168 18.96 -7.86 6.25
CA THR A 168 20.07 -8.49 6.94
C THR A 168 21.19 -8.73 5.93
N ARG A 169 21.94 -7.68 5.57
CA ARG A 169 23.30 -7.70 5.00
C ARG A 169 23.71 -6.26 4.65
N ASP A 170 24.84 -5.83 5.22
CA ASP A 170 25.50 -4.52 5.14
C ASP A 170 24.94 -3.50 6.16
N GLY A 171 25.56 -3.20 7.31
CA GLY A 171 26.97 -3.30 7.67
C GLY A 171 27.51 -1.92 8.06
N ILE A 172 27.39 -1.60 9.35
CA ILE A 172 28.47 -0.99 10.15
C ILE A 172 28.76 0.53 10.15
N HIS A 173 28.40 1.37 9.17
CA HIS A 173 28.61 2.84 9.32
C HIS A 173 27.48 3.68 8.72
N GLY A 174 26.95 4.65 9.48
CA GLY A 174 25.94 5.58 8.95
C GLY A 174 25.07 6.32 9.96
N ARG A 175 25.33 6.24 11.27
CA ARG A 175 24.85 7.21 12.25
C ARG A 175 26.01 7.79 13.05
N GLU A 176 26.91 8.42 12.32
CA GLU A 176 27.75 9.49 12.83
C GLU A 176 27.47 10.70 11.94
N TYR A 177 26.54 11.54 12.39
CA TYR A 177 26.65 12.97 12.70
C TYR A 177 25.28 13.49 13.15
#